data_AF-L1LD57-F1
#
_entry.id   AF-L1LD57-F1
#
_cell.length_a   1.000
_cell.length_b   1.000
_cell.length_c   1.000
_cell.angle_alpha   90.00
_cell.angle_beta   90.00
_cell.angle_gamma   90.00
#
_symmetry.space_group_name_H-M   'P 1'
#
loop_
_entity.id
_entity.type
_entity.pdbx_description
1 polymer ?
#
loop_
_entity_poly.entity_id
_entity_poly.type
_entity_poly.pdbx_seq_one_letter_code
_entity_poly.pdbx_strand_id
1 'polypeptide(L)'
;MDISNPDITHMQIKLSKVYNLDYGTIHPLDGFVVTRVIDDGDQIWSSQDGEECTLVEHFMGDSASLLALRVENGLDVDFFSFEMDDVGWKSIDIGGFVERISSMLDGVSVESDDG
;
A
#
# COMPACT_ATOMS: atom_id res chain seq x y z
N MET A 1 -9.17 1.40 9.13
CA MET A 1 -8.16 2.43 8.82
C MET A 1 -8.49 3.02 7.47
N ASP A 2 -8.48 4.34 7.38
CA ASP A 2 -8.59 5.07 6.11
C ASP A 2 -7.17 5.48 5.68
N ILE A 3 -6.75 5.14 4.46
CA ILE A 3 -5.41 5.48 3.97
C ILE A 3 -5.29 6.95 3.57
N SER A 4 -6.40 7.59 3.20
CA SER A 4 -6.44 9.03 2.84
C SER A 4 -6.52 9.93 4.07
N ASN A 5 -6.97 9.39 5.20
CA ASN A 5 -6.97 10.08 6.49
C ASN A 5 -6.65 9.11 7.65
N PRO A 6 -5.39 8.67 7.76
CA PRO A 6 -4.99 7.67 8.74
C PRO A 6 -5.02 8.22 10.17
N ASP A 7 -5.47 7.38 11.12
CA ASP A 7 -5.51 7.71 12.53
C ASP A 7 -4.10 7.66 13.14
N ILE A 8 -3.45 8.83 13.16
CA ILE A 8 -2.08 8.99 13.65
C ILE A 8 -1.93 8.73 15.17
N THR A 9 -3.02 8.59 15.92
CA THR A 9 -2.94 8.34 17.37
C THR A 9 -2.65 6.87 17.71
N HIS A 10 -2.99 5.96 16.78
CA HIS A 10 -2.86 4.51 16.96
C HIS A 10 -1.97 3.87 15.89
N MET A 11 -1.31 4.70 15.06
CA MET A 11 -0.54 4.25 13.93
C MET A 11 0.78 5.01 13.83
N GLN A 12 1.82 4.31 13.42
CA GLN A 12 3.06 4.91 12.95
C GLN A 12 3.02 5.01 11.43
N ILE A 13 3.10 6.24 10.93
CA ILE A 13 3.19 6.53 9.50
C ILE A 13 4.62 6.93 9.17
N LYS A 14 5.18 6.37 8.10
CA LYS A 14 6.48 6.78 7.56
C LYS A 14 6.29 7.11 6.09
N LEU A 15 6.79 8.26 5.69
CA LEU A 15 6.83 8.69 4.30
C LEU A 15 8.29 8.72 3.88
N SER A 16 8.58 8.18 2.71
CA SER A 16 9.88 8.27 2.07
C SER A 16 9.71 8.33 0.55
N LYS A 17 10.84 8.45 -0.15
CA LYS A 17 10.90 8.25 -1.59
C LYS A 17 11.71 7.00 -1.87
N VAL A 18 11.18 6.10 -2.69
CA VAL A 18 11.92 4.94 -3.20
C VAL A 18 12.20 5.25 -4.67
N TYR A 19 13.48 5.52 -4.97
CA TYR A 19 13.88 6.20 -6.21
C TYR A 19 13.18 7.57 -6.32
N ASN A 20 12.19 7.71 -7.20
CA ASN A 20 11.38 8.92 -7.36
C ASN A 20 9.90 8.70 -7.02
N LEU A 21 9.53 7.51 -6.59
CA LEU A 21 8.17 7.17 -6.22
C LEU A 21 7.91 7.59 -4.77
N ASP A 22 6.78 8.27 -4.53
CA ASP A 22 6.36 8.53 -3.16
C ASP A 22 5.89 7.22 -2.54
N TYR A 23 6.44 6.92 -1.36
CA TYR A 23 6.22 5.66 -0.68
C TYR A 23 5.84 5.91 0.78
N GLY A 24 4.73 5.33 1.19
CA GLY A 24 4.22 5.40 2.55
C GLY A 24 4.15 4.02 3.19
N THR A 25 4.51 3.93 4.46
CA THR A 25 4.17 2.77 5.29
C THR A 25 3.31 3.18 6.48
N ILE A 26 2.34 2.34 6.81
CA ILE A 26 1.47 2.52 7.96
C ILE A 26 1.53 1.25 8.78
N HIS A 27 1.94 1.41 10.04
CA HIS A 27 2.03 0.33 11.02
C HIS A 27 1.09 0.62 12.19
N PRO A 28 0.17 -0.28 12.55
CA PRO A 28 -0.54 -0.18 13.82
C PRO A 28 0.46 -0.18 14.97
N LEU A 29 0.22 0.64 16.00
CA LEU A 29 1.01 0.59 17.24
C LEU A 29 0.67 -0.69 18.03
N ASP A 30 1.59 -1.10 18.91
CA ASP A 30 1.40 -2.28 19.76
C ASP A 30 0.04 -2.24 20.48
N GLY A 31 -0.72 -3.34 20.36
CA GLY A 31 -2.06 -3.47 20.93
C GLY A 31 -3.20 -2.92 20.06
N PHE A 32 -2.90 -2.34 18.89
CA PHE A 32 -3.88 -1.96 17.89
C PHE A 32 -3.81 -2.87 16.68
N VAL A 33 -4.97 -3.12 16.09
CA VAL A 33 -5.14 -4.05 14.97
C VAL A 33 -5.93 -3.37 13.87
N VAL A 34 -5.59 -3.64 12.62
CA VAL A 34 -6.33 -3.14 11.47
C VAL A 34 -7.13 -4.28 10.87
N THR A 35 -8.46 -4.23 11.04
CA THR A 35 -9.40 -5.22 10.51
C THR A 35 -10.10 -4.76 9.24
N ARG A 36 -9.86 -3.51 8.80
CA ARG A 36 -10.40 -2.95 7.57
C ARG A 36 -9.50 -1.85 7.05
N VAL A 37 -9.25 -1.86 5.75
CA VAL A 37 -8.54 -0.80 5.01
C VAL A 37 -9.52 -0.20 4.02
N ILE A 38 -9.69 1.12 4.08
CA ILE A 38 -10.54 1.89 3.19
C ILE A 38 -9.76 3.09 2.63
N ASP A 39 -10.30 3.69 1.58
CA ASP A 39 -9.83 4.95 1.00
C ASP A 39 -11.02 5.85 0.72
N ASP A 40 -11.14 6.96 1.47
CA ASP A 40 -12.26 7.92 1.37
C ASP A 40 -13.66 7.28 1.41
N GLY A 41 -13.77 6.15 2.12
CA GLY A 41 -15.01 5.38 2.28
C GLY A 41 -15.12 4.12 1.41
N ASP A 42 -14.31 3.99 0.36
CA ASP A 42 -14.27 2.81 -0.49
C ASP A 42 -13.49 1.68 0.17
N GLN A 43 -14.08 0.48 0.21
CA GLN A 43 -13.45 -0.66 0.86
C GLN A 43 -12.40 -1.30 -0.04
N ILE A 44 -11.16 -1.36 0.44
CA ILE A 44 -10.05 -2.05 -0.22
C ILE A 44 -9.93 -3.48 0.31
N TRP A 45 -9.89 -3.60 1.63
CA TRP A 45 -9.70 -4.88 2.31
C TRP A 45 -10.45 -4.92 3.65
N SER A 46 -10.87 -6.12 4.04
CA SER A 46 -11.46 -6.40 5.34
C SER A 46 -11.03 -7.76 5.83
N SER A 47 -10.72 -7.85 7.12
CA SER A 47 -10.36 -9.07 7.84
C SER A 47 -11.41 -10.16 7.66
N GLN A 48 -10.94 -11.39 7.47
CA GLN A 48 -11.72 -12.61 7.62
C GLN A 48 -11.10 -13.48 8.72
N ASP A 49 -11.93 -14.22 9.46
CA ASP A 49 -11.48 -15.28 10.37
C ASP A 49 -10.36 -14.92 11.37
N GLY A 50 -10.35 -13.67 11.87
CA GLY A 50 -9.37 -13.20 12.87
C GLY A 50 -8.06 -12.69 12.27
N GLU A 51 -8.00 -12.48 10.96
CA GLU A 51 -6.89 -11.83 10.28
C GLU A 51 -6.70 -10.38 10.71
N GLU A 52 -5.46 -9.94 10.80
CA GLU A 52 -5.09 -8.57 11.18
C GLU A 52 -4.06 -8.04 10.19
N CYS A 53 -4.33 -6.85 9.63
CA CYS A 53 -3.36 -6.14 8.82
C CYS A 53 -2.33 -5.47 9.74
N THR A 54 -1.05 -5.81 9.55
CA THR A 54 0.07 -5.37 10.40
C THR A 54 0.97 -4.34 9.70
N LEU A 55 0.84 -4.22 8.38
CA LEU A 55 1.53 -3.22 7.58
C LEU A 55 0.74 -2.94 6.31
N VAL A 56 0.59 -1.65 6.02
CA VAL A 56 0.13 -1.14 4.73
C VAL A 56 1.29 -0.41 4.06
N GLU A 57 1.67 -0.84 2.87
CA GLU A 57 2.63 -0.18 2.00
C GLU A 57 1.89 0.48 0.85
N HIS A 58 2.14 1.77 0.63
CA HIS A 58 1.48 2.57 -0.40
C HIS A 58 2.52 3.17 -1.33
N PHE A 59 2.41 2.85 -2.61
CA PHE A 59 3.27 3.33 -3.67
C PHE A 59 2.47 4.29 -4.55
N MET A 60 2.87 5.55 -4.59
CA MET A 60 2.17 6.62 -5.29
C MET A 60 3.02 7.12 -6.45
N GLY A 61 2.55 6.87 -7.67
CA GLY A 61 3.11 7.43 -8.89
C GLY A 61 2.15 8.40 -9.56
N ASP A 62 2.62 9.09 -10.59
CA ASP A 62 1.83 10.13 -11.28
C ASP A 62 0.55 9.59 -11.94
N SER A 63 0.58 8.34 -12.40
CA SER A 63 -0.51 7.73 -13.18
C SER A 63 -1.20 6.54 -12.50
N ALA A 64 -0.69 6.08 -11.36
CA ALA A 64 -1.22 4.92 -10.67
C ALA A 64 -0.85 4.93 -9.18
N SER A 65 -1.62 4.19 -8.39
CA SER A 65 -1.40 4.01 -6.96
C SER A 65 -1.54 2.53 -6.64
N LEU A 66 -0.57 1.98 -5.89
CA LEU A 66 -0.54 0.57 -5.52
C LEU A 66 -0.49 0.41 -4.00
N LEU A 67 -1.17 -0.62 -3.50
CA LEU A 67 -1.08 -1.02 -2.10
C LEU A 67 -0.59 -2.45 -1.98
N ALA A 68 0.26 -2.69 -1.00
CA ALA A 68 0.54 -4.02 -0.48
C ALA A 68 0.16 -4.07 1.00
N LEU A 69 -0.62 -5.07 1.39
CA LEU A 69 -1.01 -5.34 2.77
C LEU A 69 -0.29 -6.58 3.24
N ARG A 70 0.35 -6.49 4.40
CA ARG A 70 0.79 -7.65 5.16
C ARG A 70 -0.29 -8.00 6.19
N VAL A 71 -0.82 -9.20 6.09
CA VAL A 71 -1.90 -9.70 6.94
C VAL A 71 -1.42 -10.93 7.69
N GLU A 72 -1.75 -11.02 8.97
CA GLU A 72 -1.43 -12.16 9.82
C GLU A 72 -2.70 -12.75 10.43
N ASN A 73 -2.76 -14.06 10.61
CA ASN A 73 -3.85 -14.74 11.34
C ASN A 73 -3.34 -15.51 12.58
N GLY A 74 -2.12 -15.19 13.03
CA GLY A 74 -1.44 -15.85 14.15
C GLY A 74 -0.74 -17.17 13.80
N LEU A 75 -0.99 -17.76 12.62
CA LEU A 75 -0.32 -18.96 12.13
C LEU A 75 0.53 -18.67 10.88
N ASP A 76 -0.03 -17.88 9.97
CA ASP A 76 0.53 -17.59 8.66
C ASP A 76 0.56 -16.08 8.39
N VAL A 77 1.31 -15.71 7.36
CA VAL A 77 1.43 -14.34 6.84
C VAL A 77 1.04 -14.33 5.38
N ASP A 78 0.03 -13.54 5.05
CA ASP A 78 -0.45 -13.33 3.69
C ASP A 78 -0.12 -11.92 3.20
N PHE A 79 0.01 -11.80 1.88
CA PHE A 79 0.24 -10.54 1.21
C PHE A 79 -0.87 -10.29 0.18
N PHE A 80 -1.57 -9.18 0.34
CA PHE A 80 -2.59 -8.74 -0.61
C PHE A 80 -2.09 -7.53 -1.37
N SER A 81 -2.25 -7.54 -2.69
CA SER A 81 -1.84 -6.43 -3.56
C SER A 81 -3.05 -5.81 -4.24
N PHE A 82 -3.05 -4.48 -4.37
CA PHE A 82 -4.14 -3.73 -4.99
C PHE A 82 -3.60 -2.63 -5.90
N GLU A 83 -4.33 -2.33 -6.96
CA GLU A 83 -4.10 -1.19 -7.86
C GLU A 83 -5.34 -0.29 -7.83
N MET A 84 -5.11 1.02 -7.76
CA MET A 84 -6.12 2.04 -8.03
C MET A 84 -6.05 2.43 -9.51
N ASP A 85 -7.19 2.33 -10.20
CA ASP A 85 -7.39 2.89 -11.54
C ASP A 85 -8.62 3.82 -11.57
N ASP A 86 -9.07 4.21 -12.76
CA ASP A 86 -10.20 5.14 -12.96
C ASP A 86 -11.54 4.64 -12.37
N VAL A 87 -11.66 3.34 -12.07
CA VAL A 87 -12.88 2.73 -11.51
C VAL A 87 -12.79 2.57 -10.00
N GLY A 88 -11.58 2.40 -9.46
CA GLY A 88 -11.33 2.23 -8.04
C GLY A 88 -10.27 1.17 -7.75
N TRP A 89 -10.18 0.77 -6.49
CA TRP A 89 -9.24 -0.25 -6.04
C TRP A 89 -9.65 -1.65 -6.51
N LYS A 90 -8.70 -2.39 -7.09
CA LYS A 90 -8.87 -3.80 -7.46
C LYS A 90 -7.72 -4.64 -6.96
N SER A 91 -8.03 -5.87 -6.54
CA SER A 91 -7.01 -6.86 -6.18
C SER A 91 -6.23 -7.30 -7.42
N ILE A 92 -4.90 -7.40 -7.27
CA ILE A 92 -3.99 -7.90 -8.29
C ILE A 92 -3.10 -8.97 -7.68
N ASP A 93 -2.53 -9.84 -8.51
CA ASP A 93 -1.53 -10.79 -8.07
C ASP A 93 -0.13 -10.13 -7.97
N ILE A 94 0.82 -10.88 -7.41
CA ILE A 94 2.20 -10.41 -7.24
C ILE A 94 2.89 -10.11 -8.58
N GLY A 95 2.53 -10.81 -9.65
CA GLY A 95 3.08 -10.57 -10.99
C GLY A 95 2.66 -9.21 -11.51
N GLY A 96 1.35 -8.93 -11.48
CA GLY A 96 0.80 -7.63 -11.81
C GLY A 96 1.36 -6.51 -10.93
N PHE A 97 1.52 -6.75 -9.63
CA PHE A 97 2.12 -5.76 -8.73
C PHE A 97 3.55 -5.39 -9.14
N VAL A 98 4.40 -6.37 -9.41
CA VAL A 98 5.79 -6.15 -9.84
C VAL A 98 5.85 -5.45 -11.20
N GLU A 99 4.99 -5.81 -12.15
CA GLU A 99 4.90 -5.13 -13.45
C GLU A 99 4.51 -3.65 -13.30
N ARG A 100 3.57 -3.34 -12.40
CA ARG A 100 3.16 -1.95 -12.15
C ARG A 100 4.22 -1.12 -11.45
N ILE A 101 4.90 -1.67 -10.44
CA ILE A 101 6.04 -1.00 -9.81
C ILE A 101 7.13 -0.71 -10.85
N SER A 102 7.44 -1.67 -11.71
CA SER A 102 8.46 -1.49 -12.76
C SER A 102 8.06 -0.37 -13.72
N SER A 103 6.80 -0.36 -14.17
CA SER A 103 6.26 0.70 -15.05
C SER A 103 6.31 2.09 -14.41
N MET A 104 5.98 2.20 -13.12
CA MET A 104 6.08 3.44 -12.35
C MET A 104 7.52 3.96 -12.28
N LEU A 105 8.50 3.06 -12.21
CA LEU A 105 9.92 3.41 -12.15
C LEU A 105 10.52 3.70 -13.54
N ASP A 106 10.09 3.02 -14.60
CA ASP A 106 10.59 3.21 -15.97
C ASP A 106 10.08 4.51 -16.62
N GLY A 107 8.91 5.00 -16.20
CA GLY A 107 8.40 6.34 -16.58
C GLY A 107 9.27 7.50 -16.07
N VAL A 108 10.23 7.21 -15.19
CA VAL A 108 11.22 8.16 -14.70
C VAL A 108 12.38 8.21 -15.69
N SER A 109 12.31 9.12 -16.65
CA SER A 109 13.48 9.48 -17.45
C SER A 109 14.61 9.94 -16.52
N VAL A 110 15.65 9.12 -16.41
CA VAL A 110 16.95 9.54 -15.87
C VAL A 110 17.50 10.61 -16.80
N GLU A 111 17.42 11.88 -16.40
CA GLU A 111 18.28 12.89 -17.00
C GLU A 111 19.72 12.49 -16.67
N SER A 112 20.42 11.98 -17.67
CA SER A 112 21.85 11.77 -17.61
C SER A 112 22.52 13.14 -17.50
N ASP A 113 23.03 13.45 -16.32
CA ASP A 113 23.90 14.60 -16.08
C ASP A 113 25.22 14.35 -16.85
N ASP A 114 25.31 14.92 -18.05
CA ASP A 114 26.46 14.79 -18.94
C ASP A 114 27.52 15.80 -18.45
N GLY A 115 28.57 15.29 -17.81
CA GLY A 115 29.71 16.04 -17.28
C GLY A 115 30.98 15.86 -18.10
#